data_AF-A0A9E0SBW1-F1
#
_entry.id   AF-A0A9E0SBW1-F1
#
_cell.length_a   1.000
_cell.length_b   1.000
_cell.length_c   1.000
_cell.angle_alpha   90.00
_cell.angle_beta   90.00
_cell.angle_gamma   90.00
#
_symmetry.space_group_name_H-M   'P 1'
#
loop_
_entity.id
_entity.type
_entity.pdbx_description
1 polymer ?
#
loop_
_entity_poly.entity_id
_entity_poly.type
_entity_poly.pdbx_seq_one_letter_code
_entity_poly.pdbx_strand_id
1 'polypeptide(L)'
;FSNTKKSEEQIFEFGIKDINSKSIEMITSGKNVVVEMSTKYFEKIIKTYEDGEIKSYGNEISIEASTIENAREIVNLLQIVTKD
;
A
#
# COMPACT_ATOMS: atom_id res chain seq x y z
N PHE A 1 33.96 12.71 -1.46
CA PHE A 1 32.55 12.93 -1.13
C PHE A 1 31.71 12.48 -2.30
N SER A 2 31.00 11.35 -2.19
CA SER A 2 29.83 11.08 -3.01
C SER A 2 28.95 10.09 -2.25
N ASN A 3 28.19 10.61 -1.28
CA ASN A 3 27.13 9.85 -0.63
C ASN A 3 25.85 10.15 -1.40
N THR A 4 25.79 9.74 -2.67
CA THR A 4 24.54 9.70 -3.43
C THR A 4 23.70 8.61 -2.77
N LYS A 5 22.75 9.02 -1.91
CA LYS A 5 21.70 8.13 -1.43
C LYS A 5 21.10 7.45 -2.66
N LYS A 6 21.26 6.13 -2.78
CA LYS A 6 20.59 5.35 -3.81
C LYS A 6 19.08 5.54 -3.54
N SER A 7 18.41 6.24 -4.44
CA SER A 7 16.95 6.31 -4.44
C SER A 7 16.47 5.03 -5.09
N GLU A 8 15.58 4.32 -4.41
CA GLU A 8 14.94 3.12 -4.96
C GLU A 8 13.51 3.48 -5.31
N GLU A 9 13.11 3.21 -6.54
CA GLU A 9 11.74 3.41 -6.98
C GLU A 9 10.98 2.09 -6.86
N GLN A 10 9.83 2.13 -6.18
CA GLN A 10 8.92 0.99 -6.08
C GLN A 10 7.58 1.34 -6.73
N ILE A 11 7.14 0.54 -7.70
CA ILE A 11 5.85 0.70 -8.37
C ILE A 11 4.96 -0.50 -8.01
N PHE A 12 3.72 -0.22 -7.63
CA PHE A 12 2.69 -1.21 -7.33
C PHE A 12 1.56 -1.10 -8.35
N GLU A 13 1.34 -2.13 -9.16
CA GLU A 13 0.20 -2.20 -10.08
C GLU A 13 -0.86 -3.17 -9.56
N PHE A 14 -2.10 -2.68 -9.43
CA PHE A 14 -3.24 -3.46 -8.96
C PHE A 14 -4.57 -2.81 -9.40
N GLY A 15 -5.63 -3.61 -9.42
CA GLY A 15 -6.98 -3.12 -9.65
C GLY A 15 -7.70 -2.76 -8.35
N ILE A 16 -8.39 -1.63 -8.30
CA ILE A 16 -9.19 -1.20 -7.14
C ILE A 16 -10.25 -2.25 -6.78
N LYS A 17 -10.89 -2.84 -7.79
CA LYS A 17 -11.89 -3.91 -7.64
C LYS A 17 -11.36 -5.18 -6.98
N ASP A 18 -10.05 -5.38 -6.99
CA ASP A 18 -9.42 -6.60 -6.47
C ASP A 18 -9.03 -6.45 -5.00
N ILE A 19 -9.16 -5.24 -4.43
CA ILE A 19 -8.92 -4.97 -3.01
C ILE A 19 -10.13 -5.38 -2.18
N ASN A 20 -9.88 -5.99 -1.02
CA ASN A 20 -10.92 -6.28 -0.05
C ASN A 20 -11.19 -5.03 0.80
N SER A 21 -12.33 -4.36 0.61
CA SER A 21 -12.66 -3.16 1.38
C SER A 21 -12.66 -3.37 2.90
N LYS A 22 -12.87 -4.61 3.37
CA LYS A 22 -12.83 -4.95 4.80
C LYS A 22 -11.43 -5.18 5.36
N SER A 23 -10.42 -5.35 4.51
CA SER A 23 -9.02 -5.49 4.96
C SER A 23 -8.31 -4.16 5.12
N ILE A 24 -8.94 -3.04 4.72
CA ILE A 24 -8.34 -1.72 4.82
C ILE A 24 -8.36 -1.28 6.28
N GLU A 25 -7.19 -1.18 6.89
CA GLU A 25 -7.03 -0.80 8.29
C GLU A 25 -5.83 0.12 8.50
N MET A 26 -5.89 0.89 9.58
CA MET A 26 -4.77 1.71 10.04
C MET A 26 -4.05 0.95 11.16
N ILE A 27 -2.76 0.74 10.97
CA ILE A 27 -1.87 0.19 11.99
C ILE A 27 -0.85 1.26 12.44
N THR A 28 -0.35 1.11 13.66
CA THR A 28 0.72 1.96 14.19
C THR A 28 1.98 1.12 14.37
N SER A 29 3.07 1.52 13.73
CA SER A 29 4.38 0.85 13.83
C SER A 29 5.40 1.81 14.41
N GLY A 30 5.63 1.71 15.72
CA GLY A 30 6.50 2.61 16.46
C GLY A 30 6.00 4.06 16.44
N LYS A 31 6.65 4.92 15.66
CA LYS A 31 6.26 6.34 15.49
C LYS A 31 5.48 6.60 14.21
N ASN A 32 5.35 5.59 13.35
CA ASN A 32 4.74 5.73 12.05
C ASN A 32 3.30 5.21 12.10
N VAL A 33 2.45 5.84 11.30
CA VAL A 33 1.08 5.39 11.07
C VAL A 33 1.01 4.89 9.64
N VAL A 34 0.51 3.68 9.45
CA VAL A 34 0.47 3.02 8.16
C VAL A 34 -0.94 2.55 7.90
N VAL A 35 -1.40 2.71 6.67
CA VAL A 35 -2.65 2.13 6.20
C VAL A 35 -2.32 0.90 5.38
N GLU A 36 -2.82 -0.25 5.80
CA GLU A 36 -2.63 -1.52 5.12
C GLU A 36 -3.91 -1.94 4.44
N MET A 37 -3.77 -2.57 3.28
CA MET A 37 -4.88 -3.15 2.54
C MET A 37 -4.43 -4.41 1.82
N SER A 38 -5.31 -5.41 1.78
CA SER A 38 -5.04 -6.69 1.11
C SER A 38 -6.03 -6.97 -0.01
N THR A 39 -5.58 -7.76 -0.99
CA THR A 39 -6.43 -8.27 -2.07
C THR A 39 -7.52 -9.21 -1.55
N LYS A 40 -8.61 -9.34 -2.33
CA LYS A 40 -9.65 -10.34 -2.11
C LYS A 40 -9.00 -11.73 -2.12
N TYR A 41 -9.38 -12.56 -1.15
CA TYR A 41 -8.87 -13.94 -0.99
C TYR A 41 -7.34 -14.06 -0.86
N PHE A 42 -6.63 -12.97 -0.54
CA PHE A 42 -5.16 -12.93 -0.47
C PHE A 42 -4.45 -13.33 -1.76
N GLU A 43 -5.09 -13.09 -2.91
CA GLU A 43 -4.50 -13.36 -4.21
C GLU A 43 -3.24 -12.51 -4.43
N LYS A 44 -2.14 -13.16 -4.85
CA LYS A 44 -0.87 -12.49 -5.15
C LYS A 44 -0.89 -11.90 -6.56
N ILE A 45 -1.64 -10.81 -6.73
CA ILE A 45 -1.90 -10.17 -8.02
C ILE A 45 -1.40 -8.72 -8.09
N ILE A 46 -0.92 -8.17 -6.97
CA ILE A 46 -0.25 -6.85 -6.97
C ILE A 46 1.14 -7.04 -7.56
N LYS A 47 1.41 -6.45 -8.71
CA LYS A 47 2.74 -6.49 -9.32
C LYS A 47 3.61 -5.43 -8.68
N THR A 48 4.82 -5.82 -8.29
CA THR A 48 5.82 -4.92 -7.73
C THR A 48 6.99 -4.78 -8.69
N TYR A 49 7.39 -3.55 -8.93
CA TYR A 49 8.56 -3.21 -9.72
C TYR A 49 9.58 -2.50 -8.84
N GLU A 50 10.84 -2.81 -9.02
CA GLU A 50 11.96 -2.12 -8.38
C GLU A 50 12.95 -1.69 -9.46
N ASP A 51 13.27 -0.40 -9.52
CA ASP A 51 14.16 0.17 -10.54
C ASP A 51 13.74 -0.19 -11.99
N GLY A 52 12.42 -0.31 -12.22
CA GLY A 52 11.82 -0.63 -13.52
C GLY A 52 11.70 -2.12 -13.87
N GLU A 53 12.25 -3.02 -13.05
CA GLU A 53 12.16 -4.47 -13.25
C GLU A 53 11.08 -5.10 -12.37
N ILE A 54 10.33 -6.07 -12.91
CA ILE A 54 9.35 -6.84 -12.12
C ILE A 54 10.11 -7.63 -11.06
N LYS A 55 9.86 -7.32 -9.79
CA LYS A 55 10.50 -7.98 -8.66
C LYS A 55 9.67 -9.14 -8.13
N SER A 56 8.38 -8.91 -7.88
CA SER A 56 7.51 -9.93 -7.27
C SER A 56 6.02 -9.65 -7.45
N TYR A 57 5.21 -10.64 -7.03
CA TYR A 57 3.77 -10.50 -6.87
C TYR A 57 3.39 -10.59 -5.39
N GLY A 58 2.70 -9.55 -4.90
CA GLY A 58 2.20 -9.43 -3.54
C GLY A 58 0.68 -9.43 -3.47
N ASN A 59 0.16 -9.47 -2.24
CA ASN A 59 -1.27 -9.44 -1.92
C ASN A 59 -1.61 -8.32 -0.92
N GLU A 60 -0.66 -7.44 -0.62
CA GLU A 60 -0.77 -6.39 0.39
C GLU A 60 -0.08 -5.11 -0.09
N ILE A 61 -0.65 -3.97 0.30
CA ILE A 61 -0.11 -2.64 0.05
C ILE A 61 -0.15 -1.87 1.37
N SER A 62 0.96 -1.22 1.70
CA SER A 62 1.11 -0.40 2.89
C SER A 62 1.40 1.04 2.48
N ILE A 63 0.62 1.98 3.00
CA ILE A 63 0.74 3.42 2.72
C ILE A 63 1.11 4.12 4.03
N GLU A 64 2.30 4.71 4.09
CA GLU A 64 2.68 5.53 5.23
C GLU A 64 1.89 6.85 5.24
N ALA A 65 1.28 7.16 6.37
CA ALA A 65 0.50 8.37 6.59
C ALA A 65 1.26 9.34 7.50
N SER A 66 1.14 10.64 7.23
CA SER A 66 1.87 11.67 7.99
C SER A 66 1.33 11.85 9.42
N THR A 67 0.05 11.57 9.65
CA THR A 67 -0.61 11.67 10.97
C THR A 67 -1.69 10.60 11.11
N ILE A 68 -2.18 10.39 12.33
CA ILE A 68 -3.28 9.47 12.62
C ILE A 68 -4.57 9.93 11.92
N GLU A 69 -4.84 11.22 11.91
CA GLU A 69 -6.01 11.81 11.26
C GLU A 69 -5.97 11.56 9.75
N ASN A 70 -4.81 11.77 9.11
CA ASN A 70 -4.62 11.50 7.69
C ASN A 70 -4.82 10.01 7.39
N ALA A 71 -4.26 9.12 8.20
CA ALA A 71 -4.46 7.68 8.04
C ALA A 71 -5.95 7.28 8.12
N ARG A 72 -6.71 7.86 9.07
CA ARG A 72 -8.17 7.62 9.16
C ARG A 72 -8.91 8.09 7.92
N GLU A 73 -8.52 9.24 7.36
CA GLU A 73 -9.12 9.76 6.12
C GLU A 73 -8.81 8.85 4.93
N ILE A 74 -7.55 8.40 4.79
CA ILE A 74 -7.13 7.45 3.76
C ILE A 74 -7.93 6.15 3.87
N VAL A 75 -8.06 5.57 5.07
CA VAL A 75 -8.88 4.37 5.30
C VAL A 75 -10.31 4.57 4.80
N ASN A 76 -10.96 5.67 5.20
CA ASN A 76 -12.33 5.95 4.79
C ASN A 76 -12.48 6.10 3.27
N LEU A 77 -11.57 6.85 2.63
CA LEU A 77 -11.60 7.05 1.18
C LEU A 77 -11.38 5.74 0.43
N LEU A 78 -10.37 4.96 0.83
CA LEU A 78 -10.08 3.66 0.22
C LEU A 78 -11.25 2.69 0.41
N GLN A 79 -11.88 2.66 1.58
CA GLN A 79 -13.06 1.83 1.83
C GLN A 79 -14.26 2.22 0.96
N ILE A 80 -14.43 3.50 0.63
CA ILE A 80 -15.49 3.97 -0.26
C ILE A 80 -15.22 3.54 -1.69
N VAL A 81 -14.00 3.77 -2.21
CA VAL A 81 -13.69 3.49 -3.63
C VAL A 81 -13.50 2.00 -3.92
N THR A 82 -13.25 1.17 -2.91
CA THR A 82 -13.13 -0.30 -3.03
C THR A 82 -14.43 -1.04 -2.71
N LYS A 83 -15.48 -0.31 -2.30
CA LYS A 83 -16.82 -0.88 -2.07
C LYS A 83 -17.55 -0.96 -3.41
N ASP A 84 -17.68 -2.19 -3.90
CA ASP A 84 -18.68 -2.60 -4.89
C ASP A 84 -19.93 -3.13 -4.18
#